data_AF-A0AAE0A920-F1
#
_entry.id   AF-A0AAE0A920-F1
#
_cell.length_a   1.000
_cell.length_b   1.000
_cell.length_c   1.000
_cell.angle_alpha   90.00
_cell.angle_beta   90.00
_cell.angle_gamma   90.00
#
_symmetry.space_group_name_H-M   'P 1'
#
loop_
_entity.id
_entity.type
_entity.pdbx_description
1 polymer ?
#
loop_
_entity_poly.entity_id
_entity_poly.type
_entity_poly.pdbx_seq_one_letter_code
_entity_poly.pdbx_strand_id
1 'polypeptide(L)'
;MRASEEKKSKHGMLRDNISWEAISEKLSTRTNSLCCLKWYDQLSSPLVKEGKWSDLDDYHLVNALSGFDACHIDDVDWDNLLEHRHGDICRKRWNQMVKHLGPYGTKPFAEQVCREKISG
;
A
#
# COMPACT_ATOMS: atom_id res chain seq x y z
N MET A 1 -40.46 15.33 -5.62
CA MET A 1 -39.43 14.48 -4.98
C MET A 1 -38.17 15.31 -4.86
N ARG A 2 -37.67 15.56 -3.64
CA ARG A 2 -36.45 16.36 -3.42
C ARG A 2 -35.24 15.48 -3.70
N ALA A 3 -34.51 15.77 -4.77
CA ALA A 3 -33.17 15.24 -4.97
C ALA A 3 -32.26 15.84 -3.89
N SER A 4 -31.71 14.99 -3.04
CA SER A 4 -30.69 15.36 -2.07
C SER A 4 -29.42 15.71 -2.83
N GLU A 5 -29.17 17.01 -3.02
CA GLU A 5 -27.87 17.51 -3.47
C GLU A 5 -26.81 17.12 -2.44
N GLU A 6 -26.05 16.07 -2.76
CA GLU A 6 -24.83 15.74 -2.04
C GLU A 6 -23.86 16.91 -2.17
N LYS A 7 -23.76 17.71 -1.11
CA LYS A 7 -22.75 18.74 -0.97
C LYS A 7 -21.39 18.07 -0.94
N LYS A 8 -20.72 17.98 -2.10
CA LYS A 8 -19.29 17.67 -2.16
C LYS A 8 -18.55 18.70 -1.33
N SER A 9 -18.08 18.28 -0.16
CA SER A 9 -17.22 19.09 0.68
C SER A 9 -16.07 19.60 -0.18
N LYS A 10 -15.87 20.91 -0.22
CA LYS A 10 -14.75 21.55 -0.91
C LYS A 10 -13.39 21.12 -0.32
N HIS A 11 -13.39 20.34 0.76
CA HIS A 11 -12.23 19.78 1.44
C HIS A 11 -12.38 18.25 1.53
N GLY A 12 -12.53 17.59 0.38
CA GLY A 12 -12.55 16.12 0.25
C GLY A 12 -11.19 15.48 0.53
N MET A 13 -10.59 15.73 1.70
CA MET A 13 -9.22 15.34 2.02
C MET A 13 -9.08 14.25 3.08
N LEU A 14 -10.19 13.67 3.57
CA LEU A 14 -10.17 12.52 4.49
C LEU A 14 -10.54 11.22 3.78
N ARG A 15 -9.95 10.95 2.61
CA ARG A 15 -10.21 9.68 1.93
C ARG A 15 -9.59 8.51 2.70
N ASP A 16 -8.40 8.73 3.29
CA ASP A 16 -7.58 7.68 3.92
C ASP A 16 -7.02 8.08 5.31
N ASN A 17 -7.65 9.05 6.01
CA ASN A 17 -7.14 9.60 7.28
C ASN A 17 -5.70 10.17 7.21
N ILE A 18 -5.27 10.61 6.02
CA ILE A 18 -3.96 11.22 5.79
C ILE A 18 -4.05 12.73 6.02
N SER A 19 -3.32 13.24 7.01
CA SER A 19 -3.17 14.69 7.22
C SER A 19 -2.20 15.29 6.19
N TRP A 20 -2.73 15.72 5.05
CA TRP A 20 -1.95 16.40 4.01
C TRP A 20 -1.34 17.72 4.47
N GLU A 21 -1.94 18.37 5.47
CA GLU A 21 -1.42 19.58 6.09
C GLU A 21 -0.08 19.29 6.79
N ALA A 22 -0.05 18.30 7.69
CA ALA A 22 1.18 17.87 8.35
C ALA A 22 2.26 17.39 7.37
N ILE A 23 1.87 16.70 6.29
CA ILE A 23 2.81 16.28 5.23
C ILE A 23 3.38 17.50 4.49
N SER A 24 2.54 18.48 4.15
CA SER A 24 2.99 19.68 3.44
C SER A 24 3.93 20.55 4.27
N GLU A 25 3.64 20.71 5.56
CA GLU A 25 4.51 21.42 6.51
C GLU A 25 5.88 20.74 6.59
N LYS A 26 5.91 19.41 6.69
CA LYS A 26 7.16 18.65 6.74
C LYS A 26 7.95 18.71 5.43
N LEU A 27 7.28 18.72 4.28
CA LEU A 27 7.94 18.84 2.98
C LEU A 27 8.38 20.27 2.66
N SER A 28 7.74 21.29 3.22
CA SER A 28 8.00 22.74 3.09
C SER A 28 8.06 23.30 1.65
N THR A 29 7.90 22.46 0.64
CA THR A 29 8.10 22.77 -0.79
C THR A 29 6.83 22.70 -1.62
N ARG A 30 5.74 22.18 -1.06
CA ARG A 30 4.44 21.94 -1.73
C ARG A 30 3.30 22.19 -0.76
N THR A 31 2.17 22.68 -1.26
CA THR A 31 0.93 22.85 -0.47
C THR A 31 0.26 21.50 -0.22
N ASN A 32 -0.62 21.44 0.79
CA ASN A 32 -1.41 20.25 1.12
C ASN A 32 -2.17 19.68 -0.10
N SER A 33 -2.72 20.56 -0.96
CA SER A 33 -3.46 20.20 -2.17
C SER A 33 -2.56 19.59 -3.25
N LEU A 34 -1.36 20.14 -3.48
CA LEU A 34 -0.40 19.55 -4.41
C LEU A 34 0.18 18.24 -3.90
N CYS A 35 0.38 18.09 -2.58
CA CYS A 35 0.79 16.82 -1.99
C CYS A 35 -0.27 15.73 -2.20
N CYS A 36 -1.55 16.06 -1.95
CA CYS A 36 -2.69 15.17 -2.18
C CYS A 36 -2.79 14.75 -3.65
N LEU A 37 -2.78 15.70 -4.58
CA LEU A 37 -2.82 15.42 -6.03
C LEU A 37 -1.65 14.54 -6.46
N LYS A 38 -0.42 14.90 -6.08
CA LYS A 38 0.75 14.10 -6.45
C LYS A 38 0.68 12.69 -5.89
N TRP A 39 0.17 12.51 -4.67
CA TRP A 39 -0.05 11.19 -4.12
C TRP A 39 -1.02 10.38 -4.96
N TYR A 40 -2.25 10.85 -5.13
CA TYR A 40 -3.27 10.09 -5.84
C TYR A 40 -3.05 9.99 -7.35
N ASP A 41 -2.27 10.89 -7.95
CA ASP A 41 -2.01 10.89 -9.39
C ASP A 41 -0.71 10.18 -9.75
N GLN A 42 0.29 10.15 -8.88
CA GLN A 42 1.63 9.67 -9.24
C GLN A 42 2.23 8.65 -8.27
N LEU A 43 1.96 8.76 -6.96
CA LEU A 43 2.69 7.97 -5.96
C LEU A 43 1.90 6.79 -5.40
N SER A 44 0.57 6.90 -5.33
CA SER A 44 -0.27 5.81 -4.84
C SER A 44 -0.29 4.68 -5.85
N SER A 45 -0.31 3.44 -5.34
CA SER A 45 -0.31 2.26 -6.20
C SER A 45 -1.52 2.29 -7.15
N PRO A 46 -1.34 1.98 -8.44
CA PRO A 46 -2.45 1.82 -9.38
C PRO A 46 -3.55 0.89 -8.85
N LEU A 47 -3.18 -0.15 -8.07
CA LEU A 47 -4.14 -1.08 -7.47
C LEU A 47 -5.05 -0.41 -6.44
N VAL A 48 -4.51 0.53 -5.66
CA VAL A 48 -5.28 1.33 -4.69
C VAL A 48 -6.19 2.31 -5.42
N LYS A 49 -5.71 2.95 -6.50
CA LYS A 49 -6.53 3.84 -7.32
C LYS A 49 -7.72 3.13 -7.97
N GLU A 50 -7.51 1.90 -8.42
CA GLU A 50 -8.53 1.03 -9.00
C GLU A 50 -9.48 0.43 -7.96
N GLY A 51 -9.27 0.65 -6.66
CA GLY A 51 -10.06 0.06 -5.57
C GLY A 51 -9.83 -1.45 -5.39
N LYS A 52 -8.79 -2.00 -6.03
CA LYS A 52 -8.43 -3.43 -5.99
C LYS A 52 -7.51 -3.79 -4.82
N TRP A 53 -7.03 -2.79 -4.09
CA TRP A 53 -6.14 -2.97 -2.96
C TRP A 53 -6.41 -1.90 -1.91
N SER A 54 -6.42 -2.30 -0.65
CA SER A 54 -6.58 -1.43 0.51
C SER A 54 -5.31 -1.42 1.35
N ASP A 55 -5.14 -0.41 2.19
CA ASP A 55 -3.96 -0.31 3.07
C ASP A 55 -3.88 -1.48 4.06
N LEU A 56 -5.03 -2.04 4.46
CA LEU A 56 -5.09 -3.21 5.33
C LEU A 56 -4.57 -4.48 4.63
N ASP A 57 -4.70 -4.54 3.30
CA ASP A 57 -4.24 -5.69 2.51
C ASP A 57 -2.70 -5.80 2.51
N ASP A 58 -1.97 -4.69 2.61
CA ASP A 58 -0.50 -4.75 2.76
C ASP A 58 -0.10 -5.44 4.07
N TYR A 59 -0.81 -5.13 5.16
CA TYR A 59 -0.58 -5.77 6.45
C TYR A 59 -0.92 -7.27 6.39
N HIS A 60 -2.08 -7.62 5.83
CA HIS A 60 -2.48 -9.02 5.68
C HIS A 60 -1.53 -9.79 4.79
N LEU A 61 -1.07 -9.20 3.68
CA LEU A 61 -0.12 -9.82 2.76
C LEU A 61 1.20 -10.14 3.45
N VAL A 62 1.82 -9.15 4.11
CA VAL A 62 3.11 -9.37 4.82
C VAL A 62 2.95 -10.38 5.94
N ASN A 63 1.85 -10.30 6.71
CA ASN A 63 1.58 -11.23 7.81
C ASN A 63 1.42 -12.66 7.30
N ALA A 64 0.64 -12.86 6.22
CA ALA A 64 0.45 -14.16 5.60
C ALA A 64 1.79 -14.71 5.08
N LEU A 65 2.54 -13.93 4.31
CA LEU A 65 3.86 -14.34 3.81
C LEU A 65 4.82 -14.72 4.95
N SER A 66 4.80 -14.00 6.07
CA SER A 66 5.65 -14.31 7.23
C SER A 66 5.23 -15.55 8.02
N GLY A 67 4.00 -16.02 7.84
CA GLY A 67 3.49 -17.25 8.45
C GLY A 67 3.80 -18.51 7.63
N PHE A 68 4.18 -18.35 6.35
CA PHE A 68 4.57 -19.45 5.48
C PHE A 68 6.09 -19.64 5.48
N ASP A 69 6.54 -20.87 5.58
CA ASP A 69 7.95 -21.25 5.39
C ASP A 69 8.27 -21.40 3.89
N ALA A 70 7.96 -20.35 3.12
CA ALA A 70 8.31 -20.29 1.71
C ALA A 70 9.73 -19.75 1.57
N CYS A 71 10.61 -20.50 0.92
CA CYS A 71 12.00 -20.09 0.70
C CYS A 71 12.16 -19.24 -0.57
N HIS A 72 11.22 -19.34 -1.51
CA HIS A 72 11.19 -18.56 -2.75
C HIS A 72 9.80 -17.97 -3.04
N ILE A 73 9.77 -16.89 -3.83
CA ILE A 73 8.53 -16.20 -4.25
C ILE A 73 7.59 -17.12 -5.06
N ASP A 74 8.14 -18.12 -5.75
CA ASP A 74 7.38 -19.07 -6.56
C ASP A 74 6.80 -20.23 -5.73
N ASP A 75 7.28 -20.44 -4.50
CA ASP A 75 6.76 -21.46 -3.59
C ASP A 75 5.54 -20.98 -2.80
N VAL A 76 5.23 -19.68 -2.88
CA VAL A 76 4.06 -19.08 -2.25
C VAL A 76 2.81 -19.50 -3.03
N ASP A 77 1.84 -20.08 -2.34
CA ASP A 77 0.49 -20.31 -2.88
C ASP A 77 -0.29 -19.00 -2.94
N TRP A 78 -0.02 -18.19 -3.96
CA TRP A 78 -0.60 -16.86 -4.14
C TRP A 78 -2.13 -16.87 -4.21
N ASP A 79 -2.72 -17.89 -4.84
CA ASP A 79 -4.16 -17.97 -5.07
C ASP A 79 -4.95 -18.25 -3.80
N ASN A 80 -4.31 -18.87 -2.79
CA ASN A 80 -4.90 -19.14 -1.48
C ASN A 80 -4.30 -18.29 -0.35
N LEU A 81 -3.43 -17.31 -0.68
CA LEU A 81 -2.71 -16.51 0.31
C LEU A 81 -3.64 -15.56 1.09
N LEU A 82 -4.60 -14.95 0.40
CA LEU A 82 -5.59 -14.04 0.96
C LEU A 82 -6.97 -14.41 0.42
N GLU A 83 -7.90 -14.82 1.29
CA GLU A 83 -9.23 -15.32 0.90
C GLU A 83 -10.02 -14.33 0.03
N HIS A 84 -9.83 -13.02 0.26
CA HIS A 84 -10.55 -11.95 -0.43
C HIS A 84 -9.80 -11.34 -1.62
N ARG A 85 -8.65 -11.89 -2.02
CA ARG A 85 -7.83 -11.35 -3.12
C ARG A 85 -7.32 -12.44 -4.06
N HIS A 86 -7.36 -12.16 -5.36
CA HIS A 86 -6.75 -13.04 -6.36
C HIS A 86 -5.22 -13.02 -6.27
N GLY A 87 -4.60 -14.17 -6.51
CA GLY A 87 -3.16 -14.36 -6.34
C GLY A 87 -2.31 -13.49 -7.27
N ASP A 88 -2.77 -13.23 -8.49
CA ASP A 88 -2.11 -12.33 -9.43
C ASP A 88 -2.01 -10.89 -8.91
N ILE A 89 -3.06 -10.39 -8.25
CA ILE A 89 -3.08 -9.08 -7.60
C ILE A 89 -2.14 -9.06 -6.39
N CYS A 90 -2.15 -10.09 -5.55
CA CYS A 90 -1.25 -10.25 -4.41
C CYS A 90 0.22 -10.23 -4.86
N ARG A 91 0.57 -11.04 -5.86
CA ARG A 91 1.92 -11.12 -6.41
C ARG A 91 2.35 -9.79 -7.05
N LYS A 92 1.46 -9.15 -7.80
CA LYS A 92 1.72 -7.83 -8.40
C LYS A 92 1.97 -6.78 -7.31
N ARG A 93 1.23 -6.81 -6.21
CA ARG A 93 1.46 -5.91 -5.07
C ARG A 93 2.80 -6.18 -4.40
N TRP A 94 3.11 -7.43 -4.08
CA TRP A 94 4.39 -7.79 -3.47
C TRP A 94 5.58 -7.27 -4.28
N ASN A 95 5.55 -7.45 -5.61
CA ASN A 95 6.56 -6.92 -6.52
C ASN A 95 6.68 -5.39 -6.49
N GLN A 96 5.59 -4.65 -6.19
CA GLN A 96 5.66 -3.21 -5.95
C GLN A 96 6.33 -2.90 -4.60
N MET A 97 5.98 -3.64 -3.54
CA MET A 97 6.53 -3.44 -2.20
C MET A 97 8.04 -3.69 -2.16
N VAL A 98 8.52 -4.77 -2.79
CA VAL A 98 9.95 -5.14 -2.83
C VAL A 98 10.82 -4.02 -3.41
N LYS A 99 10.32 -3.26 -4.40
CA LYS A 99 11.04 -2.11 -4.99
C LYS A 99 11.29 -0.98 -3.98
N HIS A 100 10.51 -0.95 -2.90
CA HIS A 100 10.60 0.05 -1.84
C HIS A 100 11.31 -0.44 -0.58
N LEU A 101 11.79 -1.70 -0.55
CA LEU A 101 12.57 -2.26 0.56
C LEU A 101 14.04 -1.78 0.57
N GLY A 102 14.46 -0.99 -0.41
CA GLY A 102 15.84 -0.49 -0.51
C GLY A 102 16.84 -1.65 -0.61
N PRO A 103 17.92 -1.67 0.19
CA PRO A 103 18.93 -2.75 0.18
C PRO A 103 18.37 -4.14 0.49
N TYR A 104 17.21 -4.23 1.14
CA TYR A 104 16.57 -5.51 1.46
C TYR A 104 15.84 -6.11 0.26
N GLY A 105 15.52 -5.32 -0.76
CA GLY A 105 14.82 -5.83 -1.96
C GLY A 105 15.64 -6.81 -2.80
N THR A 106 16.97 -6.86 -2.60
CA THR A 106 17.88 -7.81 -3.28
C THR A 106 18.25 -9.01 -2.42
N LYS A 107 17.77 -9.07 -1.17
CA LYS A 107 18.03 -10.20 -0.28
C LYS A 107 17.19 -11.43 -0.66
N PRO A 108 17.54 -12.63 -0.18
CA PRO A 108 16.70 -13.82 -0.32
C PRO A 108 15.27 -13.58 0.17
N PHE A 109 14.29 -14.24 -0.45
CA PHE A 109 12.88 -14.04 -0.15
C PHE A 109 12.55 -14.20 1.34
N ALA A 110 13.11 -15.22 2.00
CA ALA A 110 12.98 -15.41 3.44
C ALA A 110 13.43 -14.17 4.25
N GLU A 111 14.52 -13.51 3.86
CA GLU A 111 14.99 -12.27 4.52
C GLU A 111 14.16 -11.03 4.14
N GLN A 112 13.48 -11.02 2.99
CA GLN A 112 12.55 -9.95 2.62
C GLN A 112 11.29 -9.97 3.48
N VAL A 113 10.86 -11.18 3.86
CA VAL A 113 9.61 -11.43 4.59
C VAL A 113 9.84 -11.48 6.11
N CYS A 114 11.00 -11.97 6.54
CA CYS A 114 11.29 -12.13 7.96
C CYS A 114 11.59 -10.77 8.61
N ARG A 115 10.74 -10.39 9.58
CA ARG A 115 10.94 -9.22 10.45
C ARG A 115 12.05 -9.48 11.48
N GLU A 116 13.27 -9.80 11.05
CA GLU A 116 14.40 -9.81 12.01
C GLU A 116 14.89 -8.38 12.26
N LYS A 117 14.34 -7.85 13.36
CA LYS A 117 14.83 -6.78 14.25
C LYS A 117 15.52 -5.60 13.57
N ILE A 118 14.74 -4.55 13.36
CA ILE A 118 15.22 -3.18 13.58
C ILE A 118 15.47 -3.04 15.09
N SER A 119 16.59 -3.57 15.58
CA SER A 119 17.22 -3.06 16.79
C SER A 119 18.03 -1.84 16.37
N GLY A 120 17.77 -0.72 17.05
CA GLY A 120 18.40 0.57 16.78
C GLY A 120 19.88 0.62 17.12
#